data_AF-A0A7X7FQW0-F1
#
_entry.id   AF-A0A7X7FQW0-F1
#
_cell.length_a   1.000
_cell.length_b   1.000
_cell.length_c   1.000
_cell.angle_alpha   90.00
_cell.angle_beta   90.00
_cell.angle_gamma   90.00
#
_symmetry.space_group_name_H-M   'P 1'
#
loop_
_entity.id
_entity.type
_entity.pdbx_description
1 polymer ?
#
loop_
_entity_poly.entity_id
_entity_poly.type
_entity_poly.pdbx_seq_one_letter_code
_entity_poly.pdbx_strand_id
1 'polypeptide(L)'
;VAGHQEAFSDQESRLLDTVESLFAERLFQPPDLDEVPACVGSTPKETGRLIQLLVQHDRLVRVAGNLVFHKKAVERAREVVLQHFRSDNRLESVKFKYLIDTTRKYAIPLLDYLDRIGVTSRVGNTRFPGGSRNAGPRT
;
A
#
# COMPACT_ATOMS: atom_id res chain seq x y z
N VAL A 1 9.62 21.28 23.50
CA VAL A 1 9.21 21.04 22.09
C VAL A 1 7.75 20.67 22.08
N ALA A 2 6.92 21.49 21.44
CA ALA A 2 5.46 21.45 21.55
C ALA A 2 4.90 20.14 21.00
N GLY A 3 4.19 19.39 21.85
CA GLY A 3 3.36 18.27 21.44
C GLY A 3 2.19 18.80 20.62
N HIS A 4 2.30 18.69 19.30
CA HIS A 4 1.18 18.85 18.40
C HIS A 4 0.28 17.61 18.58
N GLN A 5 -0.53 17.60 19.64
CA GLN A 5 -1.75 16.80 19.62
C GLN A 5 -2.61 17.42 18.53
N GLU A 6 -2.59 16.82 17.35
CA GLU A 6 -3.53 17.10 16.28
C GLU A 6 -4.93 16.81 16.82
N ALA A 7 -5.54 17.83 17.44
CA ALA A 7 -6.98 17.87 17.65
C ALA A 7 -7.60 18.01 16.27
N PHE A 8 -7.65 16.91 15.52
CA PHE A 8 -8.44 16.83 14.31
C PHE A 8 -9.85 17.27 14.68
N SER A 9 -10.39 18.24 13.96
CA SER A 9 -11.80 18.58 14.12
C SER A 9 -12.63 17.33 13.82
N ASP A 10 -13.82 17.18 14.43
CA ASP A 10 -14.72 16.04 14.16
C ASP A 10 -14.93 15.79 12.67
N GLN A 11 -14.94 16.87 11.87
CA GLN A 11 -15.06 16.82 10.43
C GLN A 11 -13.82 16.24 9.73
N GLU A 12 -12.60 16.59 10.16
CA GLU A 12 -11.35 16.03 9.64
C GLU A 12 -11.24 14.53 9.96
N SER A 13 -11.59 14.13 11.18
CA SER A 13 -11.55 12.73 11.58
C SER A 13 -12.52 11.87 10.76
N ARG A 14 -13.74 12.36 10.51
CA ARG A 14 -14.71 11.69 9.62
C ARG A 14 -14.20 11.60 8.18
N LEU A 15 -13.55 12.66 7.69
CA LEU A 15 -13.01 12.67 6.34
C LEU A 15 -11.85 11.68 6.20
N LEU A 16 -10.98 11.61 7.20
CA LEU A 16 -9.86 10.68 7.28
C LEU A 16 -10.36 9.23 7.30
N ASP A 17 -11.39 8.92 8.08
CA ASP A 17 -12.04 7.61 8.10
C ASP A 17 -12.73 7.27 6.77
N THR A 18 -13.36 8.25 6.12
CA THR A 18 -13.96 8.08 4.79
C THR A 18 -12.90 7.76 3.74
N VAL A 19 -11.79 8.49 3.74
CA VAL A 19 -10.66 8.22 2.85
C VAL A 19 -10.07 6.85 3.15
N GLU A 20 -9.77 6.53 4.41
CA GLU A 20 -9.25 5.21 4.82
C GLU A 20 -10.19 4.08 4.33
N SER A 21 -11.50 4.23 4.55
CA SER A 21 -12.53 3.28 4.13
C SER A 21 -12.56 3.11 2.63
N LEU A 22 -12.47 4.18 1.84
CA LEU A 22 -12.41 4.11 0.38
C LEU A 22 -11.23 3.25 -0.11
N PHE A 23 -10.04 3.44 0.48
CA PHE A 23 -8.87 2.61 0.17
C PHE A 23 -9.00 1.18 0.72
N ALA A 24 -9.68 1.00 1.85
CA ALA A 24 -9.90 -0.30 2.47
C ALA A 24 -10.95 -1.16 1.73
N GLU A 25 -11.96 -0.55 1.11
CA GLU A 25 -12.90 -1.25 0.21
C GLU A 25 -12.21 -1.61 -1.11
N ARG A 26 -11.30 -0.75 -1.58
CA ARG A 26 -10.56 -0.89 -2.83
C ARG A 26 -9.15 -1.45 -2.63
N LEU A 27 -9.01 -2.51 -1.81
CA LEU A 27 -7.72 -3.09 -1.41
C LEU A 27 -6.69 -3.18 -2.54
N PHE A 28 -6.98 -3.93 -3.60
CA PHE A 28 -6.03 -4.17 -4.70
C PHE A 28 -6.25 -3.31 -5.94
N GLN A 29 -7.21 -2.39 -5.88
CA GLN A 29 -7.57 -1.49 -6.98
C GLN A 29 -7.80 -0.07 -6.44
N PRO A 30 -6.79 0.52 -5.76
CA PRO A 30 -6.97 1.79 -5.08
C PRO A 30 -7.34 2.89 -6.09
N PRO A 31 -8.16 3.87 -5.67
CA PRO A 31 -8.47 5.03 -6.50
C PRO A 31 -7.21 5.86 -6.77
N ASP A 32 -7.16 6.51 -7.93
CA ASP A 32 -6.09 7.45 -8.25
C ASP A 32 -6.23 8.69 -7.33
N LEU A 33 -5.09 9.22 -6.82
CA LEU A 33 -5.09 10.33 -5.85
C LEU A 33 -5.82 11.59 -6.32
N ASP A 34 -5.92 11.77 -7.64
CA ASP A 34 -6.61 12.89 -8.28
C ASP A 34 -8.15 12.74 -8.23
N GLU A 35 -8.66 11.50 -8.15
CA GLU A 35 -10.09 11.20 -8.10
C GLU A 35 -10.64 11.13 -6.67
N VAL A 36 -9.79 10.83 -5.68
CA VAL A 36 -10.15 10.83 -4.25
C VAL A 36 -10.85 12.11 -3.81
N PRO A 37 -10.34 13.34 -4.06
CA PRO A 37 -10.99 14.57 -3.62
C PRO A 37 -12.42 14.71 -4.17
N ALA A 38 -12.66 14.26 -5.40
CA ALA A 38 -14.00 14.26 -6.00
C ALA A 38 -14.93 13.23 -5.34
N CYS A 39 -14.42 12.06 -4.95
CA CYS A 39 -15.18 11.03 -4.23
C CYS A 39 -15.57 11.46 -2.81
N VAL A 40 -14.66 12.10 -2.06
CA VAL A 40 -14.90 12.49 -0.67
C VAL A 40 -15.44 13.91 -0.52
N GLY A 41 -15.70 14.60 -1.63
CA GLY A 41 -16.24 15.96 -1.62
C GLY A 41 -15.31 16.99 -0.98
N SER A 42 -13.99 16.83 -1.14
CA SER A 42 -12.97 17.65 -0.48
C SER A 42 -12.01 18.28 -1.47
N THR A 43 -11.22 19.26 -1.02
CA THR A 43 -10.22 19.88 -1.89
C THR A 43 -9.02 18.93 -2.10
N PRO A 44 -8.32 19.00 -3.26
CA PRO A 44 -7.11 18.20 -3.50
C PRO A 44 -6.00 18.51 -2.48
N LYS A 45 -5.95 19.75 -1.98
CA LYS A 45 -5.00 20.19 -0.95
C LYS A 45 -5.27 19.50 0.39
N GLU A 46 -6.53 19.46 0.83
CA GLU A 46 -6.90 18.76 2.07
C GLU A 46 -6.74 17.25 1.94
N THR A 47 -7.22 16.68 0.84
CA THR A 47 -7.09 15.25 0.57
C THR A 47 -5.61 14.82 0.55
N GLY A 48 -4.74 15.60 -0.08
CA GLY A 48 -3.30 15.37 -0.07
C GLY A 48 -2.71 15.37 1.36
N ARG A 49 -3.13 16.31 2.21
CA ARG A 49 -2.73 16.35 3.64
C ARG A 49 -3.22 15.10 4.38
N LEU A 50 -4.48 14.71 4.21
CA LEU A 50 -5.06 13.52 4.85
C LEU A 50 -4.34 12.24 4.44
N ILE A 51 -4.04 12.09 3.14
CA ILE A 51 -3.29 10.92 2.64
C ILE A 51 -1.87 10.92 3.22
N GLN A 52 -1.19 12.06 3.29
CA GLN A 52 0.11 12.14 3.95
C GLN A 52 0.05 11.74 5.43
N LEU A 53 -0.97 12.20 6.15
CA LEU A 53 -1.21 11.80 7.55
C LEU A 53 -1.45 10.30 7.66
N LEU A 54 -2.34 9.73 6.85
CA LEU A 54 -2.60 8.30 6.81
C LEU A 54 -1.34 7.48 6.49
N VAL A 55 -0.47 7.99 5.61
CA VAL A 55 0.83 7.36 5.33
C VAL A 55 1.79 7.48 6.52
N GLN A 56 1.81 8.62 7.20
CA GLN A 56 2.62 8.83 8.41
C GLN A 56 2.16 7.96 9.58
N HIS A 57 0.87 7.71 9.69
CA HIS A 57 0.25 6.79 10.65
C HIS A 57 0.31 5.31 10.22
N ASP A 58 1.01 4.99 9.13
CA ASP A 58 1.12 3.64 8.58
C ASP A 58 -0.23 3.00 8.19
N ARG A 59 -1.30 3.78 8.07
CA ARG A 59 -2.62 3.30 7.59
C ARG A 59 -2.61 3.06 6.09
N LEU A 60 -1.99 3.98 5.37
CA LEU A 60 -1.77 3.90 3.94
C LEU A 60 -0.28 3.70 3.65
N VAL A 61 0.02 2.98 2.57
CA VAL A 61 1.38 2.65 2.17
C VAL A 61 1.60 3.12 0.76
N ARG A 62 2.59 4.00 0.59
CA ARG A 62 3.01 4.47 -0.73
C ARG A 62 3.84 3.40 -1.42
N VAL A 63 3.24 2.79 -2.43
CA VAL A 63 3.82 1.66 -3.16
C VAL A 63 4.69 2.16 -4.31
N ALA A 64 4.21 3.09 -5.14
CA ALA A 64 4.99 3.63 -6.25
C ALA A 64 4.48 5.00 -6.70
N GLY A 65 5.32 6.03 -6.75
CA GLY A 65 4.92 7.35 -7.31
C GLY A 65 3.64 7.88 -6.67
N ASN A 66 2.57 8.07 -7.45
CA ASN A 66 1.25 8.48 -6.94
C ASN A 66 0.32 7.32 -6.57
N LEU A 67 0.82 6.09 -6.51
CA LEU A 67 0.05 4.91 -6.19
C LEU A 67 0.20 4.56 -4.71
N VAL A 68 -0.92 4.66 -3.99
CA VAL A 68 -1.03 4.42 -2.56
C VAL A 68 -2.03 3.29 -2.33
N PHE A 69 -1.68 2.36 -1.45
CA PHE A 69 -2.53 1.23 -1.08
C PHE A 69 -2.84 1.29 0.41
N HIS A 70 -3.95 0.68 0.81
CA HIS A 70 -4.21 0.44 2.21
C HIS A 70 -3.19 -0.54 2.80
N LYS A 71 -2.77 -0.36 4.06
CA LYS A 71 -1.85 -1.29 4.75
C LYS A 71 -2.33 -2.74 4.65
N LYS A 72 -3.62 -2.97 4.90
CA LYS A 72 -4.26 -4.30 4.75
C LYS A 72 -4.03 -4.92 3.37
N ALA A 73 -4.01 -4.13 2.29
CA ALA A 73 -3.78 -4.65 0.95
C ALA A 73 -2.33 -5.14 0.78
N VAL A 74 -1.37 -4.36 1.30
CA VAL A 74 0.05 -4.75 1.30
C VAL A 74 0.27 -5.99 2.16
N GLU A 75 -0.33 -6.05 3.36
CA GLU A 75 -0.26 -7.21 4.22
C GLU A 75 -0.87 -8.45 3.56
N ARG A 76 -2.04 -8.31 2.92
CA ARG A 76 -2.70 -9.39 2.21
C ARG A 76 -1.86 -9.88 1.02
N ALA A 77 -1.28 -8.96 0.25
CA ALA A 77 -0.36 -9.31 -0.83
C ALA A 77 0.86 -10.07 -0.31
N ARG A 78 1.45 -9.62 0.80
CA ARG A 78 2.55 -10.32 1.48
C ARG A 78 2.12 -11.73 1.89
N GLU A 79 0.97 -11.90 2.53
CA GLU A 79 0.46 -13.22 2.94
C GLU A 79 0.28 -14.15 1.74
N VAL A 80 -0.35 -13.66 0.67
CA VAL A 80 -0.58 -14.43 -0.57
C VAL A 80 0.74 -14.89 -1.18
N VAL A 81 1.74 -14.01 -1.22
CA VAL A 81 3.08 -14.33 -1.72
C VAL A 81 3.79 -15.35 -0.84
N LEU A 82 3.76 -15.16 0.48
CA LEU A 82 4.35 -16.10 1.44
C LEU A 82 3.66 -17.47 1.36
N GLN A 83 2.34 -17.50 1.21
CA GLN A 83 1.57 -18.72 1.03
C GLN A 83 1.93 -19.42 -0.28
N HIS A 84 2.08 -18.66 -1.37
CA HIS A 84 2.57 -19.21 -2.65
C HIS A 84 3.97 -19.83 -2.47
N PHE A 85 4.88 -19.15 -1.79
CA PHE A 85 6.23 -19.65 -1.52
C PHE A 85 6.28 -20.93 -0.67
N ARG A 86 5.25 -21.22 0.13
CA ARG A 86 5.16 -22.50 0.84
C ARG A 86 4.99 -23.69 -0.11
N SER A 87 4.31 -23.49 -1.23
CA SER A 87 4.14 -24.52 -2.26
C SER A 87 5.23 -24.45 -3.35
N ASP A 88 5.60 -23.24 -3.77
CA ASP A 88 6.53 -23.01 -4.87
C ASP A 88 7.40 -21.79 -4.58
N ASN A 89 8.70 -22.00 -4.34
CA ASN A 89 9.67 -20.96 -3.95
C ASN A 89 9.99 -19.95 -5.07
N ARG A 90 9.25 -19.96 -6.18
CA ARG A 90 9.45 -19.14 -7.36
C ARG A 90 8.13 -18.50 -7.77
N LEU A 91 8.10 -17.18 -7.85
CA LEU A 91 6.91 -16.42 -8.21
C LEU A 91 7.21 -15.60 -9.46
N GLU A 92 6.60 -15.96 -10.58
CA GLU A 92 6.71 -15.16 -11.80
C GLU A 92 5.92 -13.85 -11.64
N SER A 93 6.52 -12.74 -12.04
CA SER A 93 5.89 -11.40 -11.93
C SER A 93 4.53 -11.34 -12.63
N VAL A 94 4.33 -12.15 -13.67
CA VAL A 94 3.07 -12.27 -14.41
C VAL A 94 2.00 -13.09 -13.68
N LYS A 95 2.39 -14.03 -12.81
CA LYS A 95 1.47 -14.88 -12.04
C LYS A 95 0.87 -14.12 -10.86
N PHE A 96 1.63 -13.21 -10.27
CA PHE A 96 1.19 -12.46 -9.09
C PHE A 96 -0.13 -11.71 -9.30
N LYS A 97 -0.35 -11.10 -10.49
CA LYS A 97 -1.61 -10.40 -10.78
C LYS A 97 -2.85 -11.29 -10.64
N TYR A 98 -2.70 -12.59 -10.93
CA TYR A 98 -3.78 -13.58 -10.81
C TYR A 98 -3.98 -14.03 -9.36
N LEU A 99 -2.94 -13.94 -8.52
CA LEU A 99 -3.03 -14.33 -7.11
C LEU A 99 -3.81 -13.31 -6.27
N ILE A 100 -3.71 -12.03 -6.61
CA ILE A 100 -4.37 -10.93 -5.89
C ILE A 100 -5.52 -10.30 -6.70
N ASP A 101 -5.95 -10.96 -7.77
CA ASP A 101 -7.01 -10.53 -8.69
C ASP A 101 -6.94 -9.03 -9.04
N THR A 102 -5.80 -8.60 -9.58
CA THR A 102 -5.60 -7.21 -9.97
C THR A 102 -4.94 -7.07 -11.34
N THR A 103 -4.87 -5.83 -11.83
CA THR A 103 -4.26 -5.52 -13.12
C THR A 103 -2.74 -5.36 -13.01
N ARG A 104 -2.03 -5.46 -14.14
CA ARG A 104 -0.57 -5.22 -14.17
C ARG A 104 -0.19 -3.81 -13.68
N LYS A 105 -1.07 -2.81 -13.86
CA LYS A 105 -0.90 -1.43 -13.36
C LYS A 105 -0.66 -1.41 -11.85
N TYR A 106 -1.29 -2.33 -11.10
CA TYR A 106 -1.24 -2.40 -9.64
C TYR A 106 -0.32 -3.51 -9.13
N ALA A 107 -0.33 -4.67 -9.78
CA ALA A 107 0.44 -5.85 -9.36
C ALA A 107 1.96 -5.62 -9.40
N ILE A 108 2.48 -5.01 -10.47
CA ILE A 108 3.93 -4.77 -10.64
C ILE A 108 4.47 -3.81 -9.57
N PRO A 109 3.89 -2.61 -9.35
CA PRO A 109 4.40 -1.72 -8.31
C PRO A 109 4.25 -2.32 -6.91
N LEU A 110 3.19 -3.09 -6.63
CA LEU A 110 3.04 -3.77 -5.35
C LEU A 110 4.14 -4.81 -5.11
N LEU A 111 4.48 -5.61 -6.13
CA LEU A 111 5.63 -6.51 -6.06
C LEU A 111 6.96 -5.77 -5.88
N ASP A 112 7.15 -4.65 -6.56
CA ASP A 112 8.35 -3.82 -6.44
C ASP A 112 8.50 -3.29 -5.00
N TYR A 113 7.39 -2.86 -4.41
CA TYR A 113 7.37 -2.47 -3.00
C TYR A 113 7.71 -3.65 -2.08
N LEU A 114 7.15 -4.84 -2.30
CA LEU A 114 7.47 -6.06 -1.54
C LEU A 114 8.96 -6.44 -1.65
N ASP A 115 9.58 -6.18 -2.80
CA ASP A 115 11.02 -6.38 -3.00
C ASP A 115 11.86 -5.36 -2.23
N ARG A 116 11.45 -4.09 -2.27
CA ARG A 116 12.09 -3.01 -1.53
C ARG A 116 12.09 -3.23 -0.02
N ILE A 117 11.02 -3.82 0.53
CA ILE A 117 10.93 -4.17 1.96
C ILE A 117 11.53 -5.54 2.30
N GLY A 118 12.10 -6.26 1.31
CA GLY A 118 12.76 -7.54 1.52
C GLY A 118 11.82 -8.73 1.73
N VAL A 119 10.54 -8.63 1.37
CA VAL A 119 9.59 -9.76 1.38
C VAL A 119 9.83 -10.68 0.19
N THR A 120 10.19 -10.12 -0.96
CA THR A 120 10.57 -10.87 -2.16
C THR A 120 11.96 -10.44 -2.64
N SER A 121 12.62 -11.28 -3.42
CA SER A 121 13.85 -10.91 -4.12
C SER A 121 13.70 -11.21 -5.61
N ARG A 122 13.85 -10.20 -6.45
CA ARG A 122 13.80 -10.33 -7.91
C ARG A 122 15.10 -10.89 -8.47
N VAL A 123 14.99 -11.96 -9.26
CA VAL A 123 16.08 -12.51 -10.07
C VAL A 123 15.56 -12.68 -11.50
N GLY A 124 15.91 -11.73 -12.37
CA GLY A 124 15.37 -11.67 -13.74
C GLY A 124 13.87 -11.37 -13.76
N ASN A 125 13.08 -12.32 -14.26
CA ASN A 125 11.60 -12.22 -14.36
C ASN A 125 10.87 -12.94 -13.22
N THR A 126 11.61 -13.69 -12.40
CA THR A 126 11.09 -14.51 -11.30
C THR A 126 11.48 -13.88 -9.97
N ARG A 127 10.60 -14.00 -8.99
CA ARG A 127 10.83 -13.55 -7.62
C ARG A 127 10.93 -14.75 -6.69
N PHE A 128 11.78 -14.63 -5.69
CA PHE A 128 12.02 -15.64 -4.68
C PHE A 128 11.60 -15.10 -3.32
N PRO A 129 11.34 -15.95 -2.31
CA PRO A 129 11.12 -15.49 -0.95
C PRO A 129 12.32 -14.67 -0.51
N GLY A 130 12.07 -13.47 0.00
CA GLY A 130 13.12 -12.61 0.52
C GLY A 130 13.82 -13.32 1.67
N GLY A 131 15.11 -13.58 1.51
CA GLY A 131 15.92 -14.15 2.57
C GLY A 131 15.94 -13.18 3.74
N SER A 132 15.42 -13.60 4.89
CA SER A 132 15.45 -12.84 6.14
C SER A 132 16.87 -12.34 6.42
N ARG A 133 17.16 -11.09 6.04
CA ARG A 133 18.43 -10.43 6.33
C ARG A 133 18.37 -8.91 6.26
N ASN A 134 17.25 -8.27 6.61
CA ASN A 134 17.31 -6.92 7.18
C ASN A 134 16.02 -6.51 7.90
N ALA A 135 15.88 -6.94 9.15
CA ALA A 135 15.24 -6.13 10.16
C ALA A 135 16.31 -5.12 10.63
N GLY A 136 16.37 -3.97 9.98
CA GLY A 136 17.27 -2.87 10.34
C GLY A 136 16.50 -1.56 10.27
N PRO A 137 16.50 -0.75 11.34
CA PRO A 137 15.64 0.43 11.44
C PRO A 137 16.09 1.44 10.38
N ARG A 138 15.16 1.98 9.61
CA ARG A 138 15.43 3.18 8.82
C ARG A 138 14.91 4.37 9.61
N THR A 139 15.90 5.11 10.10
CA THR A 139 15.94 6.43 10.74
C THR A 139 14.93 7.42 10.20
#